data_AF-A0AAE1QFX3-F1
#
_entry.id   AF-A0AAE1QFX3-F1
#
_cell.length_a   1.000
_cell.length_b   1.000
_cell.length_c   1.000
_cell.angle_alpha   90.00
_cell.angle_beta   90.00
_cell.angle_gamma   90.00
#
_symmetry.space_group_name_H-M   'P 1'
#
loop_
_entity.id
_entity.type
_entity.pdbx_description
1 polymer ?
#
loop_
_entity_poly.entity_id
_entity_poly.type
_entity_poly.pdbx_seq_one_letter_code
_entity_poly.pdbx_strand_id
1 'polypeptide(L)'
;MCPDTVVVVTKGDQALSNRSISLDGLIPCNHEEADSGIFTHALFAAKQQMTSVLLKACDTDVLIVAVSVFATLQDAGMEMLWVEFGQGKFMK
;
A
#
# COMPACT_ATOMS: atom_id res chain seq x y z
N MET A 1 2.60 22.11 1.18
CA MET A 1 2.23 20.79 1.72
C MET A 1 0.75 20.83 2.02
N CYS A 2 -0.04 19.90 1.47
CA CYS A 2 -1.48 19.89 1.69
C CYS A 2 -1.76 19.50 3.16
N PRO A 3 -2.60 20.23 3.92
CA PRO A 3 -2.75 20.02 5.36
C PRO A 3 -3.40 18.68 5.77
N ASP A 4 -3.98 17.92 4.83
CA ASP A 4 -4.82 16.74 5.11
C ASP A 4 -4.19 15.39 4.69
N THR A 5 -2.87 15.34 4.50
CA THR A 5 -2.20 14.07 4.14
C THR A 5 -2.10 13.12 5.34
N VAL A 6 -2.64 11.91 5.17
CA VAL A 6 -2.41 10.77 6.05
C VAL A 6 -1.20 10.00 5.55
N VAL A 7 -0.27 9.73 6.45
CA VAL A 7 0.90 8.89 6.22
C VAL A 7 0.75 7.68 7.13
N VAL A 8 0.87 6.49 6.55
CA VAL A 8 0.91 5.21 7.27
C VAL A 8 2.19 4.49 6.88
N VAL A 9 2.92 3.97 7.87
CA VAL A 9 4.20 3.29 7.66
C VAL A 9 4.26 2.02 8.49
N THR A 10 4.94 1.01 7.97
CA THR A 10 5.32 -0.19 8.74
C THR A 10 6.62 0.10 9.49
N LYS A 11 6.67 -0.26 10.78
CA LYS A 11 7.87 -0.20 11.63
C LYS A 11 7.98 -1.49 12.42
N GLY A 12 8.85 -2.40 11.98
CA GLY A 12 8.91 -3.75 12.53
C GLY A 12 7.60 -4.47 12.29
N ASP A 13 7.01 -5.03 13.35
CA ASP A 13 5.71 -5.74 13.34
C ASP A 13 4.50 -4.81 13.55
N GLN A 14 4.71 -3.49 13.57
CA GLN A 14 3.66 -2.49 13.81
C GLN A 14 3.41 -1.58 12.60
N ALA A 15 2.23 -0.97 12.56
CA ALA A 15 1.92 0.15 11.70
C ALA A 15 1.84 1.44 12.52
N LEU A 16 2.32 2.55 11.96
CA LEU A 16 2.26 3.88 12.56
C LEU A 16 1.58 4.85 11.61
N SER A 17 0.88 5.86 12.15
CA SER A 17 0.33 6.95 11.36
C SER A 17 0.65 8.32 11.95
N ASN A 18 0.74 9.34 11.09
CA ASN A 18 0.82 10.73 11.52
C ASN A 18 -0.55 11.29 11.98
N ARG A 19 -1.63 10.50 11.88
CA ARG A 19 -2.98 10.85 12.33
C ARG A 19 -3.53 9.78 13.27
N SER A 20 -4.54 10.16 14.06
CA SER A 20 -5.30 9.21 14.88
C SER A 20 -6.35 8.52 14.01
N ILE A 21 -5.96 7.40 13.41
CA ILE A 21 -6.82 6.52 12.62
C ILE A 21 -6.72 5.09 13.16
N SER A 22 -7.75 4.28 12.96
CA SER A 22 -7.61 2.83 13.22
C SER A 22 -6.67 2.23 12.18
N LEU A 23 -5.72 1.43 12.65
CA LEU A 23 -4.78 0.65 11.82
C LEU A 23 -5.13 -0.85 11.87
N ASP A 24 -6.37 -1.17 12.24
CA ASP A 24 -6.86 -2.54 12.29
C ASP A 24 -6.80 -3.17 10.89
N GLY A 25 -6.27 -4.39 10.81
CA GLY A 25 -6.04 -5.09 9.55
C GLY A 25 -4.69 -4.79 8.89
N LEU A 26 -3.89 -3.85 9.40
CA LEU A 26 -2.47 -3.72 9.07
C LEU A 26 -1.56 -4.39 10.12
N ILE A 27 -2.02 -4.47 11.37
CA ILE A 27 -1.26 -5.03 12.49
C ILE A 27 -1.72 -6.48 12.74
N PRO A 28 -0.79 -7.43 12.95
CA PRO A 28 0.66 -7.28 12.91
C PRO A 28 1.19 -7.16 11.47
N CYS A 29 2.19 -6.30 11.26
CA CYS A 29 2.92 -6.21 10.00
C CYS A 29 3.95 -7.34 9.90
N ASN A 30 3.49 -8.58 9.78
CA ASN A 30 4.32 -9.79 9.80
C ASN A 30 4.70 -10.33 8.42
N HIS A 31 4.49 -9.55 7.36
CA HIS A 31 4.78 -9.98 5.99
C HIS A 31 6.30 -9.94 5.79
N GLU A 32 6.88 -11.08 5.37
CA GLU A 32 8.33 -11.26 5.23
C GLU A 32 8.91 -10.38 4.11
N GLU A 33 8.18 -10.21 3.00
CA GLU A 33 8.61 -9.43 1.84
C GLU A 33 7.91 -8.07 1.79
N ALA A 34 8.69 -6.99 1.63
CA ALA A 34 8.18 -5.63 1.50
C ALA A 34 7.22 -5.47 0.30
N ASP A 35 7.48 -6.22 -0.76
CA ASP A 35 6.72 -6.24 -2.01
C ASP A 35 5.33 -6.85 -1.82
N SER A 36 5.17 -7.77 -0.85
CA SER A 36 3.86 -8.24 -0.40
C SER A 36 3.22 -7.27 0.60
N GLY A 37 4.04 -6.67 1.47
CA GLY A 37 3.62 -5.69 2.45
C GLY A 37 2.90 -4.49 1.83
N ILE A 38 3.35 -3.98 0.67
CA ILE A 38 2.73 -2.83 0.01
C ILE A 38 1.24 -3.07 -0.35
N PHE A 39 0.86 -4.31 -0.65
CA PHE A 39 -0.54 -4.66 -0.99
C PHE A 39 -1.44 -4.73 0.24
N THR A 40 -0.91 -4.99 1.43
CA THR A 40 -1.68 -4.85 2.67
C THR A 40 -2.07 -3.39 2.92
N HIS A 41 -1.18 -2.45 2.61
CA HIS A 41 -1.45 -1.01 2.65
C HIS A 41 -2.47 -0.60 1.58
N ALA A 42 -2.39 -1.17 0.38
CA ALA A 42 -3.41 -0.94 -0.65
C ALA A 42 -4.78 -1.46 -0.21
N LEU A 43 -4.87 -2.67 0.36
CA LEU A 43 -6.12 -3.22 0.89
C LEU A 43 -6.66 -2.38 2.05
N PHE A 44 -5.79 -1.91 2.95
CA PHE A 44 -6.17 -0.98 4.00
C PHE A 44 -6.76 0.31 3.42
N ALA A 45 -6.11 0.90 2.42
CA ALA A 45 -6.63 2.09 1.73
C ALA A 45 -8.01 1.85 1.10
N ALA A 46 -8.23 0.70 0.45
CA ALA A 46 -9.53 0.32 -0.10
C ALA A 46 -10.62 0.30 0.99
N LYS A 47 -10.33 -0.31 2.13
CA LYS A 47 -11.24 -0.36 3.30
C LYS A 47 -11.50 1.02 3.92
N GLN A 48 -10.58 1.96 3.72
CA GLN A 48 -10.76 3.38 4.06
C GLN A 48 -11.46 4.18 2.94
N GLN A 49 -12.13 3.49 2.00
CA GLN A 49 -12.89 4.07 0.89
C GLN A 49 -12.03 4.82 -0.14
N MET A 50 -10.72 4.56 -0.18
CA MET A 50 -9.86 5.08 -1.24
C MET A 50 -10.04 4.21 -2.48
N THR A 51 -10.50 4.81 -3.58
CA THR A 51 -10.80 4.07 -4.82
C THR A 51 -9.60 3.95 -5.76
N SER A 52 -8.53 4.70 -5.52
CA SER A 52 -7.34 4.73 -6.39
C SER A 52 -6.05 4.70 -5.57
N VAL A 53 -5.14 3.80 -5.94
CA VAL A 53 -3.81 3.67 -5.33
C VAL A 53 -2.72 3.70 -6.39
N LEU A 54 -1.63 4.41 -6.09
CA LEU A 54 -0.39 4.37 -6.86
C LEU A 54 0.70 3.67 -6.04
N LEU A 55 1.15 2.52 -6.53
CA LEU A 55 2.31 1.81 -6.00
C LEU A 55 3.57 2.35 -6.65
N LYS A 56 4.58 2.67 -5.85
CA LYS A 56 5.92 3.02 -6.31
C LYS A 56 6.86 1.90 -5.95
N ALA A 57 7.37 1.19 -6.96
CA ALA A 57 8.23 0.03 -6.75
C ALA A 57 9.35 -0.04 -7.80
N CYS A 58 10.41 -0.78 -7.47
CA CYS A 58 11.52 -1.04 -8.39
C CYS A 58 11.63 -2.52 -8.78
N ASP A 59 11.03 -3.40 -7.98
CA ASP A 59 11.08 -4.84 -8.16
C ASP A 59 9.93 -5.32 -9.04
N THR A 60 10.25 -6.23 -9.95
CA THR A 60 9.34 -6.62 -11.05
C THR A 60 8.23 -7.55 -10.57
N ASP A 61 8.48 -8.30 -9.50
CA ASP A 61 7.50 -9.16 -8.84
C ASP A 61 6.31 -8.38 -8.28
N VAL A 62 6.47 -7.11 -7.88
CA VAL A 62 5.35 -6.22 -7.50
C VAL A 62 4.30 -6.17 -8.62
N LEU A 63 4.71 -6.18 -9.89
CA LEU A 63 3.74 -6.17 -11.00
C LEU A 63 2.95 -7.49 -11.08
N ILE A 64 3.61 -8.62 -10.83
CA ILE A 64 2.98 -9.94 -10.83
C ILE A 64 2.01 -10.07 -9.66
N VAL A 65 2.40 -9.62 -8.48
CA VAL A 65 1.54 -9.59 -7.29
C VAL A 65 0.37 -8.62 -7.49
N ALA A 66 0.60 -7.45 -8.09
CA ALA A 66 -0.47 -6.49 -8.39
C ALA A 66 -1.58 -7.12 -9.24
N VAL A 67 -1.21 -7.84 -10.31
CA VAL A 67 -2.18 -8.53 -11.16
C VAL A 67 -2.90 -9.65 -10.40
N SER A 68 -2.18 -10.41 -9.57
CA SER A 68 -2.77 -11.55 -8.86
C SER A 68 -3.77 -11.13 -7.77
N VAL A 69 -3.54 -9.99 -7.10
CA VAL A 69 -4.38 -9.52 -5.98
C VAL A 69 -5.41 -8.46 -6.39
N PHE A 70 -5.37 -7.93 -7.61
CA PHE A 70 -6.22 -6.82 -8.02
C PHE A 70 -7.72 -7.13 -7.84
N ALA A 71 -8.18 -8.32 -8.21
CA ALA A 71 -9.58 -8.72 -8.00
C ALA A 71 -10.00 -8.65 -6.52
N THR A 72 -9.12 -9.05 -5.59
CA THR A 72 -9.37 -8.94 -4.14
C THR A 72 -9.45 -7.49 -3.69
N LEU A 73 -8.65 -6.60 -4.28
CA LEU A 73 -8.72 -5.16 -4.00
C LEU A 73 -10.01 -4.54 -4.56
N GLN A 74 -10.48 -5.00 -5.73
CA GLN A 74 -11.76 -4.58 -6.30
C GLN A 74 -12.94 -4.98 -5.42
N ASP A 75 -12.93 -6.21 -4.88
CA ASP A 75 -13.95 -6.67 -3.92
C ASP A 75 -13.97 -5.82 -2.65
N ALA A 76 -12.83 -5.22 -2.29
CA ALA A 76 -12.71 -4.29 -1.16
C ALA A 76 -13.05 -2.83 -1.50
N GLY A 77 -13.47 -2.53 -2.74
CA GLY A 77 -13.89 -1.20 -3.19
C GLY A 77 -12.83 -0.39 -3.95
N MET A 78 -11.71 -0.99 -4.33
CA MET A 78 -10.70 -0.31 -5.16
C MET A 78 -11.08 -0.33 -6.64
N GLU A 79 -11.09 0.82 -7.30
CA GLU A 79 -11.41 0.94 -8.72
C GLU A 79 -10.14 0.94 -9.58
N MET A 80 -9.06 1.55 -9.09
CA MET A 80 -7.83 1.75 -9.85
C MET A 80 -6.59 1.41 -9.02
N LEU A 81 -5.72 0.60 -9.61
CA LEU A 81 -4.37 0.34 -9.10
C LEU A 81 -3.35 0.71 -10.17
N TRP A 82 -2.52 1.70 -9.87
CA TRP A 82 -1.43 2.15 -10.72
C TRP A 82 -0.11 1.65 -10.16
N VAL A 83 0.82 1.27 -11.04
CA VAL A 83 2.19 0.91 -10.65
C VAL A 83 3.15 1.83 -11.39
N GLU A 84 3.81 2.72 -10.66
CA GLU A 84 4.96 3.47 -11.13
C GLU A 84 6.23 2.65 -10.85
N PHE A 85 6.81 2.12 -11.93
CA PHE A 85 7.96 1.22 -11.89
C PHE A 85 9.27 1.93 -12.26
N GLY A 86 10.38 1.58 -11.58
CA GLY A 86 11.73 1.93 -12.03
C GLY A 86 12.28 3.28 -11.55
N GLN A 87 11.70 3.88 -10.50
CA GLN A 87 12.15 5.18 -9.96
C GLN A 87 13.41 5.12 -9.08
N GLY A 88 13.94 3.92 -8.80
CA GLY A 88 15.08 3.73 -7.90
C GLY A 88 16.39 4.39 -8.34
N LYS A 89 16.53 4.74 -9.63
CA LYS A 89 17.72 5.45 -10.15
C LYS A 89 17.71 6.96 -9.89
N PHE A 90 16.57 7.54 -9.53
CA PHE A 90 16.39 8.99 -9.38
C PHE A 90 16.06 9.44 -7.95
N MET A 91 15.89 8.51 -7.01
CA MET A 91 15.79 8.82 -5.58
C MET A 91 17.21 8.99 -5.00
N LYS A 92 17.73 10.23 -5.08
CA LYS A 92 18.91 10.70 -4.34
C LYS A 92 18.49 11.64 -3.23
#